data_AF-A0AAV8UXE1-F1
#
_entry.id   AF-A0AAV8UXE1-F1
#
_cell.length_a   1.000
_cell.length_b   1.000
_cell.length_c   1.000
_cell.angle_alpha   90.00
_cell.angle_beta   90.00
_cell.angle_gamma   90.00
#
_symmetry.space_group_name_H-M   'P 1'
#
loop_
_entity.id
_entity.type
_entity.pdbx_description
1 polymer ?
#
loop_
_entity_poly.entity_id
_entity_poly.type
_entity_poly.pdbx_seq_one_letter_code
_entity_poly.pdbx_strand_id
1 'polypeptide(L)'
;MIAFTSGLASLPRTVLRTAVRHRSRHFGVRMNSSQENDPVQWGAIAASAVATPVTVWSEYTLATTGRGLPDQYGLIEGLSYLVIVGLVGWSIFTKVKTGSGLPQGPFALLGACEGISYLLIVSGIGAYIYQAAAN
;
A
#
# COMPACT_ATOMS: atom_id res chain seq x y z
N MET A 1 63.70 4.32 9.68
CA MET A 1 63.33 4.35 8.25
C MET A 1 61.98 3.66 8.11
N ILE A 2 60.92 4.40 7.79
CA ILE A 2 59.65 4.02 7.14
C ILE A 2 58.82 5.31 7.10
N ALA A 3 58.66 5.89 5.91
CA ALA A 3 57.88 7.10 5.67
C ALA A 3 56.49 6.70 5.15
N PHE A 4 55.47 7.28 5.75
CA PHE A 4 54.05 6.97 5.58
C PHE A 4 53.38 8.16 4.87
N THR A 5 53.48 8.31 3.55
CA THR A 5 52.67 9.33 2.81
C THR A 5 52.78 9.18 1.28
N SER A 6 52.05 8.26 0.63
CA SER A 6 51.84 8.34 -0.84
C SER A 6 50.79 7.38 -1.41
N GLY A 7 49.66 7.17 -0.72
CA GLY A 7 48.62 6.21 -1.15
C GLY A 7 47.39 6.79 -1.86
N LEU A 8 47.23 8.12 -1.95
CA LEU A 8 45.97 8.75 -2.38
C LEU A 8 46.04 9.52 -3.71
N ALA A 9 47.19 9.51 -4.39
CA ALA A 9 47.40 10.31 -5.61
C ALA A 9 47.11 9.57 -6.93
N SER A 10 46.77 8.28 -6.91
CA SER A 10 46.65 7.45 -8.13
C SER A 10 45.23 7.05 -8.52
N LEU A 11 44.19 7.54 -7.83
CA LEU A 11 42.82 7.22 -8.24
C LEU A 11 42.34 8.16 -9.35
N PRO A 12 41.90 7.63 -10.50
CA PRO A 12 41.39 8.43 -11.60
C PRO A 12 40.19 9.25 -11.13
N ARG A 13 40.24 10.57 -11.39
CA ARG A 13 39.19 11.55 -11.05
C ARG A 13 37.80 11.20 -11.60
N THR A 14 37.71 10.22 -12.49
CA THR A 14 36.48 9.66 -13.05
C THR A 14 35.64 8.90 -12.02
N VAL A 15 36.27 8.19 -11.07
CA VAL A 15 35.55 7.33 -10.12
C VAL A 15 34.95 8.13 -8.95
N LEU A 16 35.50 9.31 -8.65
CA LEU A 16 34.99 10.16 -7.58
C LEU A 16 33.65 10.86 -7.90
N ARG A 17 33.15 10.77 -9.15
CA ARG A 17 31.87 11.37 -9.55
C ARG A 17 30.67 10.43 -9.43
N THR A 18 30.87 9.15 -9.16
CA THR A 18 29.78 8.16 -9.20
C THR A 18 29.07 7.95 -7.86
N ALA A 19 29.62 8.47 -6.75
CA ALA A 19 29.15 8.10 -5.41
C ALA A 19 28.11 9.04 -4.78
N VAL A 20 27.79 10.19 -5.37
CA VAL A 20 26.82 11.13 -4.78
C VAL A 20 25.87 11.68 -5.83
N ARG A 21 25.10 10.79 -6.45
CA ARG A 21 23.82 11.20 -7.04
C ARG A 21 22.74 10.84 -6.03
N HIS A 22 22.62 11.69 -5.00
CA HIS A 22 21.43 11.77 -4.15
C HIS A 22 20.28 12.18 -5.05
N ARG A 23 19.71 11.20 -5.77
CA ARG A 23 18.52 11.37 -6.58
C ARG A 23 17.38 11.47 -5.60
N SER A 24 17.19 12.68 -5.08
CA SER A 24 15.96 13.14 -4.46
C SER A 24 14.87 12.92 -5.50
N ARG A 25 14.25 11.74 -5.47
CA ARG A 25 12.99 11.51 -6.14
C ARG A 25 12.04 12.41 -5.36
N HIS A 26 11.82 13.60 -5.89
CA HIS A 26 10.65 14.38 -5.53
C HIS A 26 9.47 13.43 -5.67
N PHE A 27 8.97 12.94 -4.54
CA PHE A 27 7.66 12.32 -4.42
C PHE A 27 6.67 13.47 -4.63
N GLY A 28 6.58 13.91 -5.89
CA GLY A 28 5.60 14.88 -6.33
C GLY A 28 4.31 14.14 -6.53
N VAL A 29 3.33 14.42 -5.67
CA VAL A 29 1.92 14.10 -5.92
C VAL A 29 1.52 14.93 -7.14
N ARG A 30 1.56 14.32 -8.31
CA ARG A 30 1.21 14.98 -9.57
C ARG A 30 -0.31 14.92 -9.69
N MET A 31 -0.99 15.95 -9.19
CA MET A 31 -2.44 16.09 -9.30
C MET A 31 -2.81 16.30 -10.78
N ASN A 32 -3.56 15.36 -11.35
CA ASN A 32 -4.16 15.53 -12.66
C ASN A 32 -5.52 16.22 -12.50
N SER A 33 -5.65 17.44 -13.04
CA SER A 33 -6.87 18.25 -13.00
C SER A 33 -8.05 17.64 -13.79
N SER A 34 -7.83 16.56 -14.55
CA SER A 34 -8.90 15.86 -15.28
C SER A 34 -9.70 14.86 -14.44
N GLN A 35 -9.33 14.60 -13.18
CA GLN A 35 -9.90 13.50 -12.37
C GLN A 35 -11.02 13.88 -11.40
N GLU A 36 -11.37 15.17 -11.27
CA GLU A 36 -12.35 15.64 -10.27
C GLU A 36 -13.75 15.01 -10.43
N ASN A 37 -14.09 14.53 -11.63
CA ASN A 37 -15.46 14.13 -12.00
C ASN A 37 -15.63 12.63 -12.34
N ASP A 38 -14.65 11.76 -12.06
CA ASP A 38 -14.80 10.34 -12.38
C ASP A 38 -15.65 9.63 -11.29
N PRO A 39 -16.90 9.24 -11.60
CA PRO A 39 -17.81 8.64 -10.62
C PRO A 39 -17.28 7.31 -10.07
N VAL A 40 -16.44 6.60 -10.83
CA VAL A 40 -15.88 5.32 -10.39
C VAL A 40 -14.83 5.54 -9.30
N GLN A 41 -14.00 6.58 -9.41
CA GLN A 41 -12.99 6.90 -8.40
C GLN A 41 -13.64 7.35 -7.09
N TRP A 42 -14.65 8.23 -7.16
CA TRP A 42 -15.41 8.65 -5.98
C TRP A 42 -16.17 7.49 -5.34
N GLY A 43 -16.77 6.60 -6.16
CA GLY A 43 -17.41 5.38 -5.69
C GLY A 43 -16.43 4.47 -4.94
N ALA A 44 -15.22 4.27 -5.47
CA ALA A 44 -14.19 3.47 -4.82
C ALA A 44 -13.70 4.09 -3.50
N ILE A 45 -13.51 5.41 -3.46
CA ILE A 45 -13.13 6.13 -2.23
C ILE A 45 -14.24 5.99 -1.17
N ALA A 46 -15.50 6.24 -1.53
CA ALA A 46 -16.62 6.14 -0.61
C ALA A 46 -16.83 4.71 -0.09
N ALA A 47 -16.77 3.72 -0.98
CA ALA A 47 -16.93 2.31 -0.61
C ALA A 47 -15.80 1.85 0.33
N SER A 48 -14.55 2.21 0.03
CA SER A 48 -13.41 1.85 0.89
C SER A 48 -13.41 2.58 2.23
N ALA A 49 -13.90 3.81 2.30
CA ALA A 49 -14.05 4.54 3.56
C ALA A 49 -14.99 3.82 4.55
N VAL A 50 -16.04 3.17 4.05
CA VAL A 50 -16.97 2.37 4.87
C VAL A 50 -16.43 0.96 5.10
N ALA A 51 -15.85 0.32 4.07
CA ALA A 51 -15.33 -1.04 4.17
C ALA A 51 -14.16 -1.14 5.16
N THR A 52 -13.25 -0.17 5.17
CA THR A 52 -12.06 -0.16 6.03
C THR A 52 -12.38 -0.36 7.52
N PRO A 53 -13.22 0.46 8.18
CA PRO A 53 -13.52 0.26 9.61
C PRO A 53 -14.24 -1.06 9.89
N VAL A 54 -15.08 -1.55 8.97
CA VAL A 54 -15.75 -2.85 9.11
C VAL A 54 -14.74 -4.00 9.06
N THR A 55 -13.83 -3.98 8.08
CA THR A 55 -12.78 -4.99 7.94
C THR A 55 -11.81 -4.97 9.13
N VAL A 56 -11.40 -3.79 9.60
CA VAL A 56 -10.55 -3.66 10.80
C VAL A 56 -11.25 -4.25 12.02
N TRP A 57 -12.54 -3.97 12.22
CA TRP A 57 -13.29 -4.53 13.36
C TRP A 57 -13.46 -6.05 13.27
N SER A 58 -13.67 -6.57 12.06
CA SER A 58 -13.68 -8.01 11.76
C SER A 58 -12.38 -8.68 12.14
N GLU A 59 -11.25 -8.19 11.61
CA GLU A 59 -9.93 -8.75 11.89
C GLU A 59 -9.56 -8.64 13.37
N TYR A 60 -9.92 -7.53 14.04
CA TYR A 60 -9.70 -7.37 15.48
C TYR A 60 -10.51 -8.40 16.30
N THR A 61 -11.77 -8.62 15.96
CA THR A 61 -12.62 -9.61 16.63
C THR A 61 -12.07 -11.02 16.40
N LEU A 62 -11.62 -11.31 15.17
CA LEU A 62 -10.98 -12.57 14.81
C LEU A 62 -9.71 -12.79 15.65
N ALA A 63 -8.82 -11.81 15.72
CA ALA A 63 -7.56 -11.91 16.45
C ALA A 63 -7.73 -12.04 17.97
N THR A 64 -8.79 -11.46 18.54
CA THR A 64 -9.00 -11.44 20.00
C THR A 64 -9.91 -12.56 20.50
N THR A 65 -10.87 -13.00 19.70
CA THR A 65 -11.89 -13.98 20.10
C THR A 65 -11.84 -15.30 19.34
N GLY A 66 -11.07 -15.37 18.25
CA GLY A 66 -11.06 -16.52 17.33
C GLY A 66 -12.30 -16.63 16.45
N ARG A 67 -13.17 -15.62 16.44
CA ARG A 67 -14.37 -15.55 15.61
C ARG A 67 -14.44 -14.19 14.93
N GLY A 68 -14.92 -14.16 13.68
CA GLY A 68 -15.20 -12.91 12.95
C GLY A 68 -16.35 -12.11 13.57
N LEU A 69 -16.91 -11.15 12.82
CA LEU A 69 -18.09 -10.43 13.30
C LEU A 69 -19.24 -11.42 13.62
N PRO A 70 -20.15 -11.05 14.54
CA PRO A 70 -21.37 -11.83 14.78
C PRO A 70 -22.09 -12.12 13.46
N ASP A 71 -22.59 -13.34 13.31
CA ASP A 71 -23.18 -13.89 12.06
C ASP A 71 -24.29 -12.99 11.45
N GLN A 72 -24.96 -12.19 12.29
CA GLN A 72 -25.95 -11.18 11.89
C GLN A 72 -25.39 -10.10 10.94
N TYR A 73 -24.06 -9.94 10.86
CA TYR A 73 -23.37 -8.97 10.03
C TYR A 73 -22.53 -9.61 8.92
N GLY A 74 -22.63 -10.92 8.72
CA GLY A 74 -21.78 -11.67 7.77
C GLY A 74 -21.85 -11.16 6.33
N LEU A 75 -23.00 -10.62 5.89
CA LEU A 75 -23.13 -10.00 4.57
C LEU A 75 -22.30 -8.71 4.46
N ILE A 76 -22.33 -7.86 5.49
CA ILE A 76 -21.62 -6.57 5.52
C ILE A 76 -20.12 -6.82 5.63
N GLU A 77 -19.72 -7.80 6.44
CA GLU A 77 -18.35 -8.28 6.54
C GLU A 77 -17.85 -8.81 5.18
N GLY A 78 -18.59 -9.72 4.55
CA GLY A 78 -18.26 -10.25 3.23
C GLY A 78 -18.17 -9.19 2.14
N LEU A 79 -19.09 -8.22 2.12
CA LEU A 79 -19.04 -7.07 1.20
C LEU A 79 -17.82 -6.18 1.45
N SER A 80 -17.44 -5.96 2.71
CA SER A 80 -16.25 -5.17 3.04
C SER A 80 -14.99 -5.83 2.49
N TYR A 81 -14.82 -7.16 2.66
CA TYR A 81 -13.72 -7.90 2.07
C TYR A 81 -13.75 -7.88 0.54
N LEU A 82 -14.94 -7.93 -0.08
CA LEU A 82 -15.06 -7.83 -1.54
C LEU A 82 -14.60 -6.47 -2.05
N VAL A 83 -14.89 -5.37 -1.34
CA VAL A 83 -14.40 -4.03 -1.69
C VAL A 83 -12.88 -3.96 -1.58
N ILE A 84 -12.29 -4.46 -0.49
CA ILE A 84 -10.83 -4.47 -0.28
C ILE A 84 -10.11 -5.32 -1.35
N VAL A 85 -10.58 -6.55 -1.58
CA VAL A 85 -10.01 -7.44 -2.61
C VAL A 85 -10.23 -6.87 -4.01
N GLY A 86 -11.38 -6.25 -4.28
CA GLY A 86 -11.67 -5.58 -5.55
C GLY A 86 -10.73 -4.41 -5.84
N LEU A 87 -10.43 -3.60 -4.82
CA LEU A 87 -9.45 -2.50 -4.92
C LEU A 87 -8.04 -3.00 -5.21
N VAL A 88 -7.61 -4.05 -4.51
CA VAL A 88 -6.30 -4.67 -4.73
C VAL A 88 -6.23 -5.35 -6.10
N GLY A 89 -7.28 -6.06 -6.51
CA GLY A 89 -7.39 -6.65 -7.84
C GLY A 89 -7.32 -5.61 -8.95
N TRP A 90 -8.00 -4.47 -8.77
CA TRP A 90 -7.91 -3.34 -9.69
C TRP A 90 -6.50 -2.74 -9.70
N SER A 91 -5.86 -2.59 -8.54
CA SER A 91 -4.45 -2.16 -8.44
C SER A 91 -3.56 -3.06 -9.27
N ILE A 92 -3.64 -4.37 -9.07
CA ILE A 92 -2.80 -5.32 -9.79
C ILE A 92 -3.09 -5.25 -11.30
N PHE A 93 -4.36 -5.18 -11.70
CA PHE A 93 -4.74 -5.06 -13.10
C PHE A 93 -4.16 -3.80 -13.77
N THR A 94 -4.23 -2.64 -13.10
CA THR A 94 -3.64 -1.39 -13.62
C THR A 94 -2.12 -1.44 -13.61
N LYS A 95 -1.48 -2.02 -12.58
CA LYS A 95 -0.03 -2.24 -12.54
C LYS A 95 0.44 -3.08 -13.71
N VAL A 96 -0.27 -4.18 -14.01
CA VAL A 96 0.08 -5.08 -15.10
C VAL A 96 -0.10 -4.42 -16.47
N LYS A 97 -1.14 -3.60 -16.64
CA LYS A 97 -1.44 -2.95 -17.93
C LYS A 97 -0.62 -1.69 -18.21
N THR A 98 -0.30 -0.91 -17.18
CA THR A 98 0.28 0.43 -17.32
C THR A 98 1.68 0.57 -16.70
N GLY A 99 2.11 -0.41 -15.92
CA GLY A 99 3.34 -0.34 -15.13
C GLY A 99 3.23 0.56 -13.90
N SER A 100 2.06 1.16 -13.63
CA SER A 100 1.80 2.04 -12.48
C SER A 100 0.54 1.60 -11.72
N GLY A 101 0.46 1.92 -10.42
CA GLY A 101 -0.68 1.58 -9.55
C GLY A 101 -2.01 2.21 -9.97
N LEU A 102 -3.02 2.17 -9.09
CA LEU A 102 -4.21 2.98 -9.37
C LEU A 102 -3.78 4.46 -9.49
N PRO A 103 -4.51 5.24 -10.30
CA PRO A 103 -4.37 6.67 -10.27
C PRO A 103 -4.48 7.18 -8.83
N GLN A 104 -3.72 8.22 -8.47
CA GLN A 104 -3.79 8.79 -7.12
C GLN A 104 -5.22 9.24 -6.75
N GLY A 105 -6.02 9.62 -7.75
CA GLY A 105 -7.36 10.14 -7.55
C GLY A 105 -7.34 11.52 -6.89
N PRO A 106 -8.52 12.14 -6.68
CA PRO A 106 -8.61 13.43 -6.02
C PRO A 106 -7.96 13.37 -4.63
N PHE A 107 -7.15 14.39 -4.29
CA PHE A 107 -6.40 14.48 -3.03
C PHE A 107 -5.49 13.28 -2.69
N ALA A 108 -5.12 12.46 -3.69
CA ALA A 108 -4.39 11.20 -3.49
C ALA A 108 -5.13 10.15 -2.64
N LEU A 109 -6.45 10.31 -2.45
CA LEU A 109 -7.25 9.44 -1.58
C LEU A 109 -7.36 8.02 -2.12
N LEU A 110 -7.50 7.85 -3.44
CA LEU A 110 -7.59 6.51 -4.03
C LEU A 110 -6.28 5.73 -3.83
N GLY A 111 -5.15 6.43 -3.91
CA GLY A 111 -3.84 5.85 -3.57
C GLY A 111 -3.71 5.49 -2.09
N ALA A 112 -4.27 6.29 -1.18
CA ALA A 112 -4.32 5.95 0.25
C ALA A 112 -5.20 4.71 0.49
N CYS A 113 -6.37 4.63 -0.16
CA CYS A 113 -7.25 3.48 -0.08
C CYS A 113 -6.60 2.20 -0.64
N GLU A 114 -5.83 2.30 -1.73
CA GLU A 114 -4.99 1.19 -2.24
C GLU A 114 -4.01 0.71 -1.16
N GLY A 115 -3.26 1.64 -0.55
CA GLY A 115 -2.29 1.31 0.49
C GLY A 115 -2.91 0.65 1.72
N ILE A 116 -4.01 1.21 2.22
CA ILE A 116 -4.76 0.63 3.36
C ILE A 116 -5.27 -0.77 3.01
N SER A 117 -5.77 -0.97 1.78
CA SER A 117 -6.29 -2.26 1.34
C SER A 117 -5.22 -3.36 1.33
N TYR A 118 -3.99 -3.04 0.89
CA TYR A 118 -2.86 -3.98 1.01
C TYR A 118 -2.50 -4.29 2.46
N LEU A 119 -2.52 -3.29 3.35
CA LEU A 119 -2.25 -3.49 4.78
C LEU A 119 -3.30 -4.39 5.44
N LEU A 120 -4.58 -4.21 5.10
CA LEU A 120 -5.66 -5.06 5.62
C LEU A 120 -5.51 -6.51 5.17
N ILE A 121 -5.20 -6.77 3.90
CA ILE A 121 -4.93 -8.15 3.45
C ILE A 121 -3.79 -8.78 4.24
N VAL A 122 -2.69 -8.06 4.44
CA VAL A 122 -1.55 -8.56 5.23
C VAL A 122 -1.94 -8.78 6.70
N SER A 123 -2.69 -7.86 7.29
CA SER A 123 -3.22 -7.94 8.65
C SER A 123 -4.12 -9.18 8.83
N GLY A 124 -5.11 -9.38 7.95
CA GLY A 124 -5.98 -10.55 7.97
C GLY A 124 -5.23 -11.87 7.83
N ILE A 125 -4.24 -11.95 6.94
CA ILE A 125 -3.34 -13.12 6.85
C ILE A 125 -2.58 -13.33 8.17
N GLY A 126 -2.04 -12.27 8.76
CA GLY A 126 -1.34 -12.32 10.03
C GLY A 126 -2.23 -12.79 11.19
N ALA A 127 -3.45 -12.27 11.28
CA ALA A 127 -4.46 -12.68 12.27
C ALA A 127 -4.81 -14.17 12.12
N TYR A 128 -5.01 -14.63 10.88
CA TYR A 128 -5.25 -16.05 10.61
C TYR A 128 -4.05 -16.93 11.01
N ILE A 129 -2.82 -16.54 10.67
CA ILE A 129 -1.61 -17.28 11.06
C ILE A 129 -1.47 -17.33 12.58
N TYR A 130 -1.68 -16.21 13.27
CA TYR A 130 -1.65 -16.16 14.74
C TYR A 130 -2.66 -17.13 15.36
N GLN A 131 -3.88 -17.18 14.82
CA GLN A 131 -4.90 -18.12 15.25
C GLN A 131 -4.52 -19.57 14.95
N ALA A 132 -3.95 -19.85 13.78
CA ALA A 132 -3.52 -21.17 13.36
C ALA A 132 -2.35 -21.71 14.19
N ALA A 133 -1.48 -20.82 14.70
CA ALA A 133 -0.37 -21.17 15.59
C ALA A 133 -0.78 -21.30 17.07
N ALA A 134 -1.94 -20.74 17.45
CA ALA A 134 -2.47 -20.77 18.81
C ALA A 134 -3.39 -21.98 19.09
N ASN A 135 -3.69 -22.80 18.08
CA ASN A 135 -4.45 -24.05 18.16
C ASN A 135 -3.55 -25.26 17.89
#